data_AF-A0A972V5Y1-F1
#
_entry.id   AF-A0A972V5Y1-F1
#
_cell.length_a   1.000
_cell.length_b   1.000
_cell.length_c   1.000
_cell.angle_alpha   90.00
_cell.angle_beta   90.00
_cell.angle_gamma   90.00
#
_symmetry.space_group_name_H-M   'P 1'
#
loop_
_entity.id
_entity.type
_entity.pdbx_description
1 polymer ?
#
loop_
_entity_poly.entity_id
_entity_poly.type
_entity_poly.pdbx_seq_one_letter_code
_entity_poly.pdbx_strand_id
1 'polypeptide(L)'
;MTIRTTRKTVTFRRPFVLDGFDEVLPAGAYSVETDEKLLEGVSALAYRRVSALIHLHGRASNPGLTRTLSIDPNELDAAIKRDQAPLVRPYGQAADKKTLNERG
;
A
#
# COMPACT_ATOMS: atom_id res chain seq x y z
N MET A 1 6.78 20.09 21.86
CA MET A 1 7.01 19.12 20.75
C MET A 1 6.07 17.94 20.93
N THR A 2 4.85 18.04 20.43
CA THR A 2 3.86 16.97 20.56
C THR A 2 3.89 16.12 19.29
N ILE A 3 4.62 15.01 19.32
CA ILE A 3 4.58 13.98 18.28
C ILE A 3 3.58 12.92 18.75
N ARG A 4 2.63 12.58 17.88
CA ARG A 4 1.65 11.53 18.12
C ARG A 4 1.92 10.40 17.14
N THR A 5 2.32 9.25 17.65
CA THR A 5 2.42 8.03 16.86
C THR A 5 1.06 7.34 16.85
N THR A 6 0.53 7.04 15.66
CA THR A 6 -0.70 6.26 15.49
C THR A 6 -0.38 4.92 14.87
N ARG A 7 -0.92 3.83 15.43
CA ARG A 7 -0.77 2.47 14.90
C ARG A 7 -2.07 2.04 14.23
N LYS A 8 -1.97 1.50 13.02
CA LYS A 8 -3.11 0.96 12.25
C LYS A 8 -2.73 -0.35 11.59
N THR A 9 -3.66 -1.29 11.54
CA THR A 9 -3.49 -2.52 10.76
C THR A 9 -4.00 -2.32 9.34
N VAL A 10 -3.15 -2.58 8.35
CA VAL A 10 -3.47 -2.50 6.92
C VAL A 10 -3.38 -3.91 6.35
N THR A 11 -4.44 -4.34 5.66
CA THR A 11 -4.47 -5.65 4.99
C THR A 11 -4.33 -5.47 3.50
N PHE A 12 -3.24 -5.97 2.95
CA PHE A 12 -2.98 -6.02 1.51
C PHE A 12 -3.51 -7.34 0.95
N ARG A 13 -4.30 -7.28 -0.12
CA ARG A 13 -4.86 -8.47 -0.79
C ARG A 13 -3.91 -9.05 -1.83
N ARG A 14 -2.93 -8.27 -2.28
CA ARG A 14 -1.95 -8.64 -3.29
C ARG A 14 -0.53 -8.39 -2.80
N PRO A 15 0.48 -9.10 -3.34
CA PRO A 15 1.87 -8.73 -3.12
C PRO A 15 2.09 -7.30 -3.61
N PHE A 16 2.87 -6.53 -2.86
CA PHE A 16 3.13 -5.12 -3.14
C PHE A 16 4.62 -4.82 -2.92
N VAL A 17 5.09 -3.78 -3.58
CA VAL A 17 6.44 -3.24 -3.42
C VAL A 17 6.31 -1.86 -2.81
N LEU A 18 7.31 -1.46 -2.02
CA LEU A 18 7.41 -0.13 -1.45
C LEU A 18 8.68 0.52 -1.98
N ASP A 19 8.57 1.75 -2.47
CA ASP A 19 9.73 2.55 -2.85
C ASP A 19 10.73 2.65 -1.67
N GLY A 20 12.01 2.39 -1.95
CA GLY A 20 13.04 2.23 -0.93
C GLY A 20 13.31 0.79 -0.47
N PHE A 21 12.49 -0.18 -0.92
CA PHE A 21 12.70 -1.61 -0.64
C PHE A 21 12.65 -2.43 -1.94
N ASP A 22 13.77 -3.05 -2.30
CA ASP A 22 13.89 -3.96 -3.46
C ASP A 22 13.31 -5.36 -3.13
N GLU A 23 12.32 -5.44 -2.24
CA GLU A 23 11.66 -6.67 -1.81
C GLU A 23 10.16 -6.59 -2.09
N VAL A 24 9.62 -7.65 -2.70
CA VAL A 24 8.17 -7.81 -2.86
C VAL A 24 7.58 -8.33 -1.56
N LEU A 25 6.80 -7.49 -0.89
CA LEU A 25 6.08 -7.87 0.32
C LEU A 25 4.83 -8.68 -0.05
N PRO A 26 4.60 -9.84 0.59
CA PRO A 26 3.46 -10.69 0.22
C PRO A 26 2.11 -10.11 0.70
N ALA A 27 0.99 -10.56 0.10
CA ALA A 27 -0.36 -10.14 0.50
C ALA A 27 -0.73 -10.59 1.92
N GLY A 28 -1.00 -9.69 2.86
CA GLY A 28 -1.28 -10.04 4.26
C GLY A 28 -1.67 -8.84 5.13
N ALA A 29 -1.87 -9.11 6.43
CA ALA A 29 -2.11 -8.06 7.42
C ALA A 29 -0.79 -7.56 8.00
N TYR A 30 -0.59 -6.25 7.95
CA TYR A 30 0.62 -5.56 8.39
C TYR A 30 0.25 -4.46 9.39
N SER A 31 1.06 -4.30 10.44
CA SER A 31 0.88 -3.19 11.38
C SER A 31 1.71 -2.01 10.91
N VAL A 32 1.08 -0.88 10.65
CA VAL A 32 1.75 0.36 10.25
C VAL A 32 1.66 1.34 11.41
N GLU A 33 2.77 1.95 11.77
CA GLU A 33 2.85 3.10 12.65
C GLU A 33 3.09 4.37 11.82
N THR A 34 2.43 5.46 12.16
CA THR A 34 2.60 6.75 11.49
C THR A 34 2.84 7.80 12.54
N ASP A 35 3.95 8.51 12.42
CA ASP A 35 4.28 9.62 13.29
C ASP A 35 3.67 10.90 12.73
N GLU A 36 2.81 11.52 13.53
CA GLU A 36 2.13 12.77 13.21
C GLU A 36 2.65 13.86 14.13
N LYS A 37 3.28 14.87 13.55
CA LYS A 37 3.74 16.04 14.30
C LYS A 37 2.61 17.06 14.35
N LEU A 38 2.22 17.47 15.56
CA LEU A 38 1.35 18.61 15.75
C LEU A 38 2.11 19.89 15.38
N LEU A 39 1.54 20.66 14.46
CA LEU A 39 2.02 21.98 14.11
C LEU A 39 1.39 22.99 15.08
N GLU A 40 2.07 23.22 16.21
CA GLU A 40 1.72 24.27 17.16
C GLU A 40 1.97 25.64 16.50
N GLY A 41 0.92 26.46 16.30
CA GLY A 41 1.05 27.82 15.73
C GLY A 41 0.18 28.13 14.50
N VAL A 42 -0.60 27.17 14.00
CA VAL A 42 -1.69 27.43 13.04
C VAL A 42 -2.99 27.47 13.83
N SER A 43 -3.91 28.38 13.53
CA SER A 43 -5.19 28.55 14.26
C SER A 43 -6.10 27.31 14.24
N ALA A 44 -5.67 26.21 13.61
CA ALA A 44 -6.29 24.89 13.63
C ALA A 44 -5.24 23.84 14.00
N LEU A 45 -5.62 22.84 14.79
CA LEU A 45 -4.84 21.64 15.10
C LEU A 45 -4.47 20.90 13.80
N ALA A 46 -3.34 21.25 13.19
CA ALA A 46 -2.86 20.63 11.96
C ALA A 46 -1.84 19.53 12.31
N TYR A 47 -2.13 18.31 11.87
CA TYR A 47 -1.21 17.17 12.00
C TYR A 47 -0.51 16.95 10.66
N ARG A 48 0.82 16.93 10.66
CA ARG A 48 1.62 16.54 9.49
C ARG A 48 2.24 15.18 9.76
N ARG A 49 1.94 14.21 8.89
CA ARG A 49 2.65 12.92 8.87
C ARG A 49 4.12 13.18 8.53
N VAL A 50 5.01 12.75 9.42
CA VAL A 50 6.46 12.92 9.26
C VAL A 50 7.15 11.62 8.87
N SER A 51 6.65 10.47 9.34
CA SER A 51 7.22 9.15 9.06
C SER A 51 6.14 8.06 9.10
N ALA A 52 6.35 6.96 8.39
CA ALA A 52 5.59 5.74 8.55
C ALA A 52 6.51 4.53 8.72
N LEU A 53 6.17 3.61 9.61
CA LEU A 53 6.91 2.38 9.89
C LEU A 53 5.98 1.19 9.65
N ILE A 54 6.36 0.24 8.81
CA ILE A 54 5.62 -1.01 8.61
C ILE A 54 6.29 -2.15 9.36
N HIS A 55 5.55 -2.80 10.24
CA HIS A 55 5.95 -3.99 10.97
C HIS A 55 5.48 -5.22 10.22
N LEU A 56 6.45 -5.92 9.64
CA LEU A 56 6.31 -7.24 9.07
C LEU A 56 6.34 -8.24 10.23
N HIS A 57 5.19 -8.80 10.58
CA HIS A 57 5.15 -9.92 11.53
C HIS A 57 5.54 -11.21 10.80
N GLY A 58 6.31 -12.06 11.48
CA GLY A 58 6.65 -13.38 10.98
C GLY A 58 5.37 -14.15 10.60
N ARG A 59 5.24 -14.52 9.32
CA ARG A 59 4.14 -15.38 8.87
C ARG A 59 4.31 -16.79 9.44
N ALA A 60 3.27 -17.61 9.30
CA ALA A 60 3.35 -19.05 9.57
C ALA A 60 4.56 -19.74 8.89
N SER A 61 5.03 -19.25 7.74
CA SER A 61 6.25 -19.73 7.08
C SER A 61 7.57 -19.28 7.71
N ASN A 62 7.59 -18.19 8.48
CA ASN A 62 8.77 -17.68 9.19
C ASN A 62 8.36 -17.11 10.56
N PRO A 63 7.95 -17.96 11.51
CA PRO A 63 7.59 -17.53 12.86
C PRO A 63 8.85 -17.01 13.57
N GLY A 64 8.99 -15.68 13.66
CA GLY A 64 10.13 -15.02 14.32
C GLY A 64 10.78 -13.88 13.53
N LEU A 65 10.48 -13.74 12.23
CA LEU A 65 11.01 -12.62 11.45
C LEU A 65 10.13 -11.38 11.60
N THR A 66 10.27 -10.70 12.74
CA THR A 66 9.69 -9.37 12.93
C THR A 66 10.64 -8.33 12.36
N ARG A 67 10.26 -7.71 11.24
CA ARG A 67 11.05 -6.65 10.59
C ARG A 67 10.25 -5.35 10.59
N THR A 68 10.90 -4.25 10.96
CA THR A 68 10.30 -2.91 10.87
C THR A 68 10.97 -2.17 9.72
N LEU A 69 10.19 -1.77 8.73
CA LEU A 69 10.67 -1.00 7.58
C LEU A 69 10.19 0.44 7.70
N SER A 70 11.09 1.41 7.53
CA SER A 70 10.74 2.82 7.49
C SER A 70 10.37 3.21 6.06
N ILE A 71 9.15 3.69 5.86
CA ILE A 71 8.57 3.98 4.55
C ILE A 71 7.97 5.39 4.54
N ASP A 72 7.89 5.98 3.36
CA ASP A 72 7.19 7.25 3.20
C ASP A 72 5.67 7.08 3.36
N PRO A 73 4.99 7.94 4.14
CA PRO A 73 3.54 7.86 4.32
C PRO A 73 2.77 8.07 3.00
N ASN A 74 3.36 8.78 2.03
CA ASN A 74 2.81 8.94 0.69
C ASN A 74 2.90 7.63 -0.12
N GLU A 75 4.02 6.92 0.02
CA GLU A 75 4.23 5.65 -0.70
C GLU A 75 3.34 4.54 -0.14
N LEU A 76 3.12 4.53 1.18
CA LEU A 76 2.13 3.64 1.78
C LEU A 76 0.72 3.86 1.20
N ASP A 77 0.30 5.12 1.06
CA ASP A 77 -1.01 5.45 0.49
C ASP A 77 -1.10 5.02 -0.98
N ALA A 78 -0.03 5.23 -1.75
CA ALA A 78 0.07 4.77 -3.13
C ALA A 78 0.00 3.22 -3.22
N ALA A 79 0.70 2.50 -2.34
CA ALA A 79 0.67 1.04 -2.29
C ALA A 79 -0.75 0.51 -1.96
N ILE A 80 -1.43 1.13 -0.99
CA ILE A 80 -2.83 0.77 -0.66
C ILE A 80 -3.75 1.04 -1.84
N LYS A 81 -3.60 2.18 -2.52
CA LYS A 81 -4.38 2.50 -3.72
C LYS A 81 -4.12 1.50 -4.85
N ARG A 82 -2.88 1.08 -5.07
CA ARG A 82 -2.52 0.04 -6.06
C ARG A 82 -3.15 -1.31 -5.71
N ASP A 83 -3.18 -1.69 -4.42
CA ASP A 83 -3.84 -2.91 -3.96
C ASP A 83 -5.36 -2.88 -4.14
N GLN A 84 -5.97 -1.73 -3.85
CA GLN A 84 -7.42 -1.51 -4.00
C GLN A 84 -7.84 -1.26 -5.45
N ALA A 85 -6.93 -0.82 -6.31
CA ALA A 85 -7.22 -0.62 -7.71
C ALA A 85 -7.71 -1.95 -8.30
N PRO A 86 -8.86 -1.95 -9.00
CA PRO A 86 -9.22 -3.09 -9.81
C PRO A 86 -8.07 -3.33 -10.78
N LEU A 87 -7.68 -4.59 -10.98
CA LEU A 87 -6.87 -4.98 -12.12
C LEU A 87 -7.69 -4.58 -13.35
N VAL A 88 -7.50 -3.35 -13.83
CA VAL A 88 -7.99 -2.92 -15.13
C VAL A 88 -7.25 -3.80 -16.11
N ARG A 89 -7.85 -4.95 -16.42
CA ARG A 89 -7.63 -5.61 -17.69
C ARG A 89 -8.03 -4.56 -18.73
N PRO A 90 -7.12 -4.07 -19.58
CA PRO A 90 -7.55 -3.35 -20.77
C PRO A 90 -8.33 -4.36 -21.62
N TYR A 91 -9.64 -4.43 -21.42
CA TYR A 91 -10.53 -5.17 -22.30
C TYR A 91 -10.82 -4.25 -23.47
N GLY A 92 -10.04 -4.40 -24.53
CA GLY A 92 -10.20 -3.60 -25.74
C GLY A 92 -8.96 -3.53 -26.63
N GLN A 93 -8.40 -4.67 -27.05
CA GLN A 93 -7.66 -4.68 -28.31
C GLN A 93 -7.97 -5.96 -29.10
N ALA A 94 -8.86 -5.77 -30.08
CA ALA A 94 -9.05 -6.51 -31.32
C ALA A 94 -9.34 -8.03 -31.26
N ALA A 95 -10.63 -8.36 -31.19
CA ALA A 95 -11.15 -9.50 -31.94
C ALA A 95 -12.56 -9.19 -32.48
N ASP A 96 -12.70 -8.03 -33.14
CA ASP A 96 -13.70 -7.88 -34.18
C ASP A 96 -13.20 -8.68 -35.40
N LYS A 97 -13.68 -9.90 -35.54
CA LYS A 97 -13.77 -10.56 -36.84
C LYS A 97 -14.97 -11.47 -36.83
N LYS A 98 -16.13 -10.83 -36.75
CA LYS A 98 -17.40 -11.38 -37.18
C LYS A 98 -17.86 -10.65 -38.44
N THR A 99 -17.06 -10.70 -39.49
CA THR A 99 -17.53 -10.63 -40.88
C THR A 99 -17.68 -12.07 -41.33
N LEU A 100 -18.86 -12.64 -41.07
CA LEU A 100 -19.84 -12.89 -42.12
C LEU A 100 -19.22 -13.79 -43.20
N ASN A 101 -19.17 -15.07 -42.89
CA ASN A 101 -18.97 -16.13 -43.86
C ASN A 101 -20.18 -16.17 -44.79
N GLU A 102 -20.08 -15.44 -45.89
CA GLU A 102 -20.77 -15.76 -47.13
C GLU A 102 -20.30 -17.14 -47.63
N ARG A 103 -21.25 -17.97 -48.09
CA ARG A 103 -21.19 -19.02 -49.13
C ARG A 103 -21.77 -20.36 -48.69
N GLY A 104 -22.77 -20.83 -49.44
CA GLY A 104 -23.22 -22.22 -49.51
C GLY A 104 -24.70 -22.34 -49.77
#